data_AF-A0A523SM96-F1
#
_entry.id   AF-A0A523SM96-F1
#
_cell.length_a   1.000
_cell.length_b   1.000
_cell.length_c   1.000
_cell.angle_alpha   90.00
_cell.angle_beta   90.00
_cell.angle_gamma   90.00
#
_symmetry.space_group_name_H-M   'P 1'
#
loop_
_entity.id
_entity.type
_entity.pdbx_description
1 polymer ?
#
loop_
_entity_poly.entity_id
_entity_poly.type
_entity_poly.pdbx_seq_one_letter_code
_entity_poly.pdbx_strand_id
1 'polypeptide(L)'
;MNRCDLSNITSGLWEVVLEIISPYVRGTEIGRNQPCPCGSGRKYKFCCLKKENGVRDQTDFDRCFLKSGELAFQPPRIGGYSQQETEEITTHVLRVERISQKIRTSPPEKINQLPKEKLSDCELLTLAEYYLEISKEDKAMELFAQIVESEEVDSNIDYFAIFEELINCWRKKDVDKSIYFMQHRMRKIPCNQDYDPDIDERDLADLYIAKGDNEKAIEIFKKLVNRNPDNIWNYNGAALSLIYGGEYELAEKYIKEGIKLAKKTNDPEDLLSQLKDILEEAKDMQKK
;
A
#
# COMPACT_ATOMS: atom_id res chain seq x y z
N MET A 1 -6.28 3.30 -14.09
CA MET A 1 -6.65 2.67 -12.82
C MET A 1 -5.96 3.46 -11.72
N ASN A 2 -6.73 3.85 -10.71
CA ASN A 2 -6.35 4.92 -9.78
C ASN A 2 -5.03 4.59 -9.09
N ARG A 3 -4.05 5.48 -9.29
CA ARG A 3 -2.83 5.60 -8.48
C ARG A 3 -3.29 5.68 -7.02
N CYS A 4 -2.57 5.00 -6.12
CA CYS A 4 -2.78 5.03 -4.67
C CYS A 4 -3.49 6.31 -4.26
N ASP A 5 -4.78 6.18 -4.01
CA ASP A 5 -5.63 7.32 -3.79
C ASP A 5 -5.31 7.83 -2.38
N LEU A 6 -4.36 8.75 -2.30
CA LEU A 6 -4.13 9.57 -1.13
C LEU A 6 -5.38 10.41 -0.77
N SER A 7 -6.53 10.27 -1.46
CA SER A 7 -7.80 10.90 -1.03
C SER A 7 -8.23 10.52 0.37
N ASN A 8 -7.75 9.43 0.98
CA ASN A 8 -8.01 9.18 2.40
C ASN A 8 -7.21 10.14 3.32
N ILE A 9 -6.06 10.65 2.87
CA ILE A 9 -5.46 11.89 3.39
C ILE A 9 -5.95 13.00 2.46
N THR A 10 -7.25 13.27 2.53
CA THR A 10 -7.93 14.30 1.73
C THR A 10 -7.07 15.56 1.63
N SER A 11 -7.21 16.32 0.54
CA SER A 11 -6.66 17.68 0.44
C SER A 11 -6.96 18.56 1.69
N GLY A 12 -7.96 18.20 2.50
CA GLY A 12 -8.24 18.78 3.82
C GLY A 12 -7.25 18.40 4.92
N LEU A 13 -6.71 17.18 4.97
CA LEU A 13 -5.64 16.81 5.93
C LEU A 13 -4.34 17.55 5.61
N TRP A 14 -4.06 17.75 4.32
CA TRP A 14 -2.95 18.55 3.83
C TRP A 14 -3.07 20.02 4.24
N GLU A 15 -4.26 20.64 4.09
CA GLU A 15 -4.51 22.00 4.60
C GLU A 15 -4.38 22.06 6.13
N VAL A 16 -4.89 21.07 6.88
CA VAL A 16 -4.79 21.03 8.34
C VAL A 16 -3.35 20.86 8.81
N VAL A 17 -2.58 19.95 8.22
CA VAL A 17 -1.18 19.72 8.62
C VAL A 17 -0.28 20.87 8.15
N LEU A 18 -0.54 21.48 6.99
CA LEU A 18 0.11 22.73 6.61
C LEU A 18 -0.32 23.91 7.48
N GLU A 19 -1.55 24.00 7.99
CA GLU A 19 -1.94 24.99 8.99
C GLU A 19 -1.19 24.78 10.32
N ILE A 20 -0.86 23.53 10.65
CA ILE A 20 -0.08 23.14 11.83
C ILE A 20 1.42 23.49 11.67
N ILE A 21 1.99 23.30 10.47
CA ILE A 21 3.44 23.47 10.20
C ILE A 21 3.79 24.85 9.61
N SER A 22 2.87 25.47 8.88
CA SER A 22 2.94 26.91 8.57
C SER A 22 2.95 27.62 9.91
N PRO A 23 3.83 28.60 10.15
CA PRO A 23 3.92 29.24 11.46
C PRO A 23 2.57 29.88 11.78
N TYR A 24 1.77 29.19 12.60
CA TYR A 24 0.55 29.70 13.16
C TYR A 24 0.94 30.87 14.08
N VAL A 25 0.96 32.06 13.49
CA VAL A 25 0.77 33.32 14.21
C VAL A 25 -0.46 33.99 13.61
N ARG A 26 -1.62 33.36 13.78
CA ARG A 26 -2.91 34.04 13.88
C ARG A 26 -3.75 33.39 14.98
N GLY A 27 -3.28 33.51 16.23
CA GLY A 27 -4.09 33.20 17.41
C GLY A 27 -3.27 32.86 18.66
N THR A 28 -3.47 33.66 19.71
CA THR A 28 -2.73 33.73 21.00
C THR A 28 -1.22 33.97 20.87
N GLU A 29 -0.75 35.09 21.42
CA GLU A 29 0.68 35.42 21.48
C GLU A 29 1.48 34.24 22.07
N ILE A 30 2.29 33.58 21.24
CA ILE A 30 3.17 32.52 21.72
C ILE A 30 4.12 33.11 22.77
N GLY A 31 4.07 32.56 23.97
CA GLY A 31 4.93 33.02 25.06
C GLY A 31 6.40 32.92 24.65
N ARG A 32 7.17 34.01 24.82
CA ARG A 32 8.61 34.11 24.44
C ARG A 32 9.47 32.92 24.89
N ASN A 33 9.07 32.22 25.96
CA ASN A 33 9.79 31.07 26.53
C ASN A 33 9.24 29.69 26.12
N GLN A 34 8.13 29.61 25.39
CA GLN A 34 7.55 28.37 24.88
C GLN A 34 8.44 27.75 23.79
N PRO A 35 8.38 26.42 23.55
CA PRO A 35 9.02 25.79 22.40
C PRO A 35 8.64 26.49 21.10
N CYS A 36 9.64 26.72 20.25
CA CYS A 36 9.45 27.45 19.00
C CYS A 36 8.69 26.59 17.98
N PRO A 37 7.63 27.11 17.34
CA PRO A 37 6.72 26.34 16.49
C PRO A 37 7.37 25.87 15.18
N CYS A 38 8.55 26.39 14.83
CA CYS A 38 9.33 25.90 13.68
C CYS A 38 10.05 24.56 13.94
N GLY A 39 9.65 23.79 14.96
CA GLY A 39 10.25 22.51 15.30
C GLY A 39 11.64 22.55 15.96
N SER A 40 12.32 23.70 16.02
CA SER A 40 13.74 23.79 16.44
C SER A 40 14.09 23.32 17.86
N GLY A 41 13.10 23.00 18.71
CA GLY A 41 13.28 22.68 20.14
C GLY A 41 13.76 23.84 21.01
N ARG A 42 14.07 25.00 20.44
CA ARG A 42 14.52 26.21 21.16
C ARG A 42 13.32 27.00 21.70
N LYS A 43 13.53 27.79 22.74
CA LYS A 43 12.53 28.80 23.16
C LYS A 43 12.26 29.79 22.02
N TYR A 44 11.01 30.15 21.77
CA TYR A 44 10.58 31.02 20.67
C TYR A 44 11.42 32.31 20.55
N LYS A 45 11.76 32.95 21.68
CA LYS A 45 12.61 34.16 21.73
C LYS A 45 14.04 34.00 21.22
N PHE A 46 14.54 32.77 21.13
CA PHE A 46 15.89 32.47 20.66
C PHE A 46 15.91 31.84 19.26
N CYS A 47 14.74 31.77 18.62
CA CYS A 47 14.58 31.20 17.29
C CYS A 47 13.78 32.18 16.40
N CYS A 48 12.54 31.84 16.03
CA CYS A 48 11.78 32.58 15.02
C CYS A 48 11.48 34.03 15.40
N LEU A 49 11.34 34.36 16.69
CA LEU A 49 11.13 35.75 17.12
C LEU A 49 12.30 36.67 16.74
N LYS A 50 13.53 36.13 16.61
CA LYS A 50 14.68 36.91 16.14
C LYS A 50 14.75 37.02 14.62
N LYS A 51 14.01 36.18 13.90
CA LYS A 51 14.01 36.08 12.43
C LYS A 51 12.91 36.92 11.77
N GLU A 52 12.02 37.57 12.53
CA GLU A 52 10.91 38.37 11.98
C GLU A 52 11.34 39.56 11.08
N ASN A 53 12.64 39.88 11.04
CA ASN A 53 13.22 40.89 10.12
C ASN A 53 13.94 40.29 8.89
N GLY A 54 13.80 38.98 8.63
CA GLY A 54 14.47 38.30 7.50
C GLY A 54 13.52 37.37 6.76
N VAL A 55 13.72 37.24 5.44
CA VAL A 55 12.99 36.35 4.51
C VAL A 55 12.70 35.00 5.17
N ARG A 56 11.42 34.57 5.11
CA ARG A 56 10.99 33.25 5.62
C ARG A 56 11.73 32.17 4.83
N ASP A 57 12.84 31.69 5.37
CA ASP A 57 13.52 30.48 4.87
C ASP A 57 12.50 29.36 4.77
N GLN A 58 12.60 28.57 3.69
CA GLN A 58 11.86 27.33 3.51
C GLN A 58 11.91 26.49 4.80
N THR A 59 10.78 25.90 5.19
CA THR A 59 10.69 25.05 6.38
C THR A 59 11.79 23.99 6.35
N ASP A 60 12.60 23.95 7.41
CA ASP A 60 13.68 22.97 7.59
C ASP A 60 13.07 21.74 8.29
N PHE A 61 12.51 20.81 7.51
CA PHE A 61 11.83 19.61 8.03
C PHE A 61 12.77 18.70 8.84
N ASP A 62 14.09 18.75 8.62
CA ASP A 62 15.04 17.98 9.42
C ASP A 62 15.00 18.42 10.91
N ARG A 63 14.60 19.66 11.20
CA ARG A 63 14.44 20.16 12.59
C ARG A 63 13.15 19.71 13.26
N CYS A 64 12.18 19.20 12.51
CA CYS A 64 10.94 18.71 13.09
C CYS A 64 11.13 17.39 13.84
N PHE A 65 12.31 16.75 13.71
CA PHE A 65 12.62 15.47 14.31
C PHE A 65 13.82 15.55 15.27
N LEU A 66 13.75 14.78 16.35
CA LEU A 66 14.89 14.49 17.22
C LEU A 66 15.84 13.51 16.52
N LYS A 67 17.04 13.32 17.10
CA LYS A 67 17.97 12.29 16.63
C LYS A 67 17.42 10.86 16.75
N SER A 68 16.43 10.65 17.62
CA SER A 68 15.69 9.39 17.77
C SER A 68 14.71 9.13 16.62
N GLY A 69 14.40 10.13 15.78
CA GLY A 69 13.37 10.04 14.75
C GLY A 69 11.96 10.43 15.21
N GLU A 70 11.78 10.69 16.50
CA GLU A 70 10.53 11.20 17.09
C GLU A 70 10.36 12.70 16.79
N LEU A 71 9.12 13.20 16.87
CA LEU A 71 8.83 14.62 16.72
C LEU A 71 9.54 15.46 17.80
N ALA A 72 10.14 16.57 17.39
CA ALA A 72 10.80 17.51 18.29
C ALA A 72 9.82 18.42 19.06
N PHE A 73 8.52 18.23 18.84
CA PHE A 73 7.43 18.99 19.43
C PHE A 73 6.20 18.08 19.55
N GLN A 74 5.28 18.45 20.44
CA GLN A 74 3.99 17.79 20.54
C GLN A 74 3.04 18.40 19.48
N PRO A 75 2.48 17.59 18.56
CA PRO A 75 1.54 18.10 17.58
C PRO A 75 0.23 18.56 18.26
N PRO A 76 -0.43 19.61 17.72
CA PRO A 76 -1.71 20.06 18.25
C PRO A 76 -2.79 19.00 18.00
N ARG A 77 -3.84 18.98 18.83
CA ARG A 77 -4.97 18.06 18.62
C ARG A 77 -5.67 18.37 17.30
N ILE A 78 -5.91 17.33 16.50
CA ILE A 78 -6.69 17.42 15.27
C ILE A 78 -8.07 16.84 15.55
N GLY A 79 -9.12 17.66 15.55
CA GLY A 79 -10.52 17.22 15.57
C GLY A 79 -10.83 16.04 16.50
N GLY A 80 -11.47 15.00 15.95
CA GLY A 80 -11.85 13.78 16.65
C GLY A 80 -10.74 12.73 16.81
N TYR A 81 -9.50 13.02 16.37
CA TYR A 81 -8.38 12.10 16.49
C TYR A 81 -7.82 12.09 17.91
N SER A 82 -7.37 10.91 18.34
CA SER A 82 -6.59 10.75 19.55
C SER A 82 -5.21 11.42 19.41
N GLN A 83 -4.53 11.59 20.55
CA GLN A 83 -3.17 12.14 20.57
C GLN A 83 -2.20 11.27 19.78
N GLN A 84 -2.31 9.95 19.90
CA GLN A 84 -1.45 8.99 19.22
C GLN A 84 -1.66 9.05 17.69
N GLU A 85 -2.92 9.00 17.23
CA GLU A 85 -3.23 9.11 15.79
C GLU A 85 -2.73 10.44 15.22
N THR A 86 -2.84 11.53 15.98
CA THR A 86 -2.33 12.83 15.56
C THR A 86 -0.80 12.83 15.43
N GLU A 87 -0.10 12.15 16.32
CA GLU A 87 1.37 11.99 16.27
C GLU A 87 1.81 11.13 15.08
N GLU A 88 1.11 10.04 14.80
CA GLU A 88 1.35 9.17 13.65
C GLU A 88 1.14 9.93 12.33
N ILE A 89 -0.01 10.58 12.16
CA ILE A 89 -0.34 11.40 10.99
C ILE A 89 0.68 12.51 10.78
N THR A 90 1.02 13.26 11.84
CA THR A 90 1.96 14.37 11.74
C THR A 90 3.36 13.88 11.35
N THR A 91 3.79 12.76 11.93
CA THR A 91 5.07 12.12 11.60
C THR A 91 5.13 11.70 10.14
N HIS A 92 4.09 11.03 9.64
CA HIS A 92 3.97 10.61 8.24
C HIS A 92 4.09 11.81 7.29
N VAL A 93 3.25 12.85 7.48
CA VAL A 93 3.23 14.00 6.58
C VAL A 93 4.57 14.76 6.57
N LEU A 94 5.19 14.95 7.73
CA LEU A 94 6.49 15.63 7.81
C LEU A 94 7.61 14.85 7.12
N ARG A 95 7.58 13.51 7.19
CA ARG A 95 8.53 12.63 6.51
C ARG A 95 8.35 12.70 4.98
N VAL A 96 7.11 12.60 4.50
CA VAL A 96 6.76 12.76 3.08
C VAL A 96 7.24 14.12 2.57
N GLU A 97 6.99 15.21 3.30
CA GLU A 97 7.42 16.54 2.86
C GLU A 97 8.92 16.77 2.92
N ARG A 98 9.60 16.19 3.91
CA ARG A 98 11.06 16.22 4.01
C ARG A 98 11.70 15.65 2.75
N ILE A 99 11.21 14.52 2.26
CA ILE A 99 11.73 13.89 1.04
C ILE A 99 11.25 14.62 -0.20
N SER A 100 9.97 14.99 -0.28
CA SER A 100 9.43 15.74 -1.41
C SER A 100 10.17 17.06 -1.64
N GLN A 101 10.52 17.79 -0.57
CA GLN A 101 11.37 18.98 -0.68
C GLN A 101 12.76 18.62 -1.23
N LYS A 102 13.42 17.59 -0.68
CA LYS A 102 14.73 17.14 -1.17
C LYS A 102 14.70 16.77 -2.65
N ILE A 103 13.63 16.11 -3.12
CA ILE A 103 13.40 15.77 -4.53
C ILE A 103 13.23 17.04 -5.38
N ARG A 104 12.37 17.98 -4.95
CA ARG A 104 12.12 19.25 -5.68
C ARG A 104 13.35 20.14 -5.79
N THR A 105 14.23 20.16 -4.79
CA THR A 105 15.34 21.11 -4.72
C THR A 105 16.70 20.53 -5.10
N SER A 106 16.81 19.23 -5.34
CA SER A 106 18.09 18.56 -5.63
C SER A 106 18.17 18.06 -7.06
N PRO A 107 19.36 18.09 -7.70
CA PRO A 107 19.55 17.45 -8.98
C PRO A 107 19.46 15.91 -8.86
N PRO A 108 19.12 15.17 -9.95
CA PRO A 108 18.91 13.73 -9.93
C PRO A 108 20.07 12.92 -9.35
N GLU A 109 21.33 13.35 -9.55
CA GLU A 109 22.51 12.66 -9.03
C GLU A 109 22.51 12.64 -7.50
N LYS A 110 22.10 13.74 -6.86
CA LYS A 110 21.99 13.81 -5.40
C LYS A 110 20.81 12.98 -4.89
N ILE A 111 19.69 12.95 -5.61
CA ILE A 111 18.53 12.13 -5.26
C ILE A 111 18.92 10.63 -5.28
N ASN A 112 19.68 10.21 -6.31
CA ASN A 112 20.16 8.83 -6.42
C ASN A 112 21.09 8.43 -5.24
N GLN A 113 21.81 9.39 -4.66
CA GLN A 113 22.77 9.21 -3.56
C GLN A 113 22.14 9.30 -2.17
N LEU A 114 20.82 9.50 -2.05
CA LEU A 114 20.15 9.49 -0.75
C LEU A 114 20.38 8.14 -0.03
N PRO A 115 20.64 8.16 1.30
CA PRO A 115 20.87 6.96 2.10
C PRO A 115 19.54 6.24 2.37
N LYS A 116 19.11 5.41 1.41
CA LYS A 116 17.81 4.72 1.40
C LYS A 116 17.63 3.82 2.62
N GLU A 117 18.71 3.25 3.14
CA GLU A 117 18.71 2.41 4.34
C GLU A 117 18.36 3.16 5.63
N LYS A 118 18.30 4.50 5.60
CA LYS A 118 17.90 5.36 6.72
C LYS A 118 16.54 6.01 6.54
N LEU A 119 15.89 5.76 5.41
CA LEU A 119 14.57 6.30 5.11
C LEU A 119 13.50 5.37 5.65
N SER A 120 12.42 5.96 6.16
CA SER A 120 11.21 5.25 6.54
C SER A 120 10.44 4.75 5.32
N ASP A 121 9.47 3.85 5.53
CA ASP A 121 8.65 3.29 4.46
C ASP A 121 7.93 4.38 3.64
N CYS A 122 7.36 5.42 4.28
CA CYS A 122 6.68 6.50 3.56
C CYS A 122 7.65 7.38 2.75
N GLU A 123 8.87 7.56 3.23
CA GLU A 123 9.92 8.29 2.52
C GLU A 123 10.44 7.52 1.31
N LEU A 124 10.60 6.20 1.45
CA LEU A 124 10.95 5.30 0.35
C LEU A 124 9.82 5.29 -0.69
N LEU A 125 8.56 5.29 -0.26
CA LEU A 125 7.40 5.33 -1.15
C LEU A 125 7.37 6.63 -1.96
N THR A 126 7.54 7.79 -1.32
CA THR A 126 7.64 9.08 -2.03
C THR A 126 8.78 9.08 -3.05
N LEU A 127 9.92 8.47 -2.72
CA LEU A 127 11.05 8.34 -3.64
C LEU A 127 10.75 7.38 -4.81
N ALA A 128 10.02 6.29 -4.55
CA ALA A 128 9.60 5.33 -5.56
C ALA A 128 8.62 5.95 -6.56
N GLU A 129 7.64 6.73 -6.07
CA GLU A 129 6.70 7.49 -6.90
C GLU A 129 7.44 8.47 -7.82
N TYR A 130 8.41 9.21 -7.30
CA TYR A 130 9.28 10.05 -8.13
C TYR A 130 9.99 9.25 -9.23
N TYR A 131 10.51 8.05 -8.93
CA TYR A 131 11.13 7.21 -9.96
C TYR A 131 10.13 6.73 -11.02
N LEU A 132 8.90 6.41 -10.65
CA LEU A 132 7.83 6.09 -11.60
C LEU A 132 7.52 7.29 -12.51
N GLU A 133 7.43 8.50 -11.96
CA GLU A 133 7.17 9.72 -12.73
C GLU A 133 8.23 9.99 -13.81
N ILE A 134 9.49 9.67 -13.52
CA ILE A 134 10.60 9.79 -14.49
C ILE A 134 10.88 8.50 -15.27
N SER A 135 9.91 7.56 -15.28
CA SER A 135 9.95 6.29 -16.02
C SER A 135 11.15 5.40 -15.68
N LYS A 136 11.59 5.41 -14.42
CA LYS A 136 12.63 4.52 -13.88
C LYS A 136 12.01 3.42 -13.02
N GLU A 137 11.19 2.59 -13.65
CA GLU A 137 10.43 1.52 -13.00
C GLU A 137 11.31 0.56 -12.19
N ASP A 138 12.47 0.17 -12.72
CA ASP A 138 13.38 -0.74 -12.00
C ASP A 138 13.79 -0.19 -10.62
N LYS A 139 14.04 1.12 -10.53
CA LYS A 139 14.39 1.78 -9.26
C LYS A 139 13.20 1.87 -8.31
N ALA A 140 12.00 2.11 -8.84
CA ALA A 140 10.79 2.11 -8.03
C ALA A 140 10.52 0.72 -7.45
N MET A 141 10.68 -0.34 -8.24
CA MET A 141 10.50 -1.73 -7.80
C MET A 141 11.54 -2.14 -6.75
N GLU A 142 12.80 -1.68 -6.86
CA GLU A 142 13.81 -1.86 -5.81
C GLU A 142 13.36 -1.24 -4.47
N LEU A 143 12.78 -0.04 -4.51
CA LEU A 143 12.28 0.63 -3.31
C LEU A 143 11.02 -0.02 -2.75
N PHE A 144 10.08 -0.44 -3.60
CA PHE A 144 8.91 -1.21 -3.18
C PHE A 144 9.31 -2.50 -2.49
N ALA A 145 10.29 -3.23 -3.04
CA ALA A 145 10.85 -4.41 -2.38
C ALA A 145 11.43 -4.06 -1.00
N GLN A 146 12.18 -2.95 -0.90
CA GLN A 146 12.72 -2.50 0.39
C GLN A 146 11.61 -2.18 1.42
N ILE A 147 10.52 -1.54 1.00
CA ILE A 147 9.38 -1.17 1.87
C ILE A 147 8.67 -2.42 2.41
N VAL A 148 8.39 -3.41 1.56
CA VAL A 148 7.67 -4.60 2.02
C VAL A 148 8.51 -5.49 2.93
N GLU A 149 9.83 -5.48 2.80
CA GLU A 149 10.78 -6.18 3.67
C GLU A 149 11.03 -5.49 5.01
N SER A 150 10.66 -4.22 5.14
CA SER A 150 10.79 -3.45 6.39
C SER A 150 9.91 -4.02 7.50
N GLU A 151 10.37 -3.94 8.74
CA GLU A 151 9.55 -4.21 9.94
C GLU A 151 8.60 -3.04 10.27
N GLU A 152 8.79 -1.86 9.64
CA GLU A 152 7.89 -0.72 9.80
C GLU A 152 6.50 -1.04 9.24
N VAL A 153 5.48 -0.56 9.96
CA VAL A 153 4.08 -0.59 9.55
C VAL A 153 3.50 0.79 9.79
N ASP A 154 3.42 1.58 8.73
CA ASP A 154 2.76 2.88 8.74
C ASP A 154 1.32 2.71 8.27
N SER A 155 0.35 3.00 9.15
CA SER A 155 -1.09 2.86 8.88
C SER A 155 -1.58 3.76 7.74
N ASN A 156 -0.79 4.74 7.32
CA ASN A 156 -1.09 5.65 6.23
C ASN A 156 -0.58 5.14 4.87
N ILE A 157 0.16 4.01 4.84
CA ILE A 157 0.66 3.40 3.62
C ILE A 157 -0.26 2.26 3.19
N ASP A 158 -0.67 2.30 1.92
CA ASP A 158 -1.34 1.18 1.27
C ASP A 158 -0.30 0.12 0.85
N TYR A 159 0.12 -0.71 1.83
CA TYR A 159 1.05 -1.80 1.55
C TYR A 159 0.46 -2.83 0.57
N PHE A 160 -0.86 -2.99 0.51
CA PHE A 160 -1.52 -3.91 -0.41
C PHE A 160 -1.17 -3.52 -1.85
N ALA A 161 -1.33 -2.24 -2.19
CA ALA A 161 -0.99 -1.73 -3.52
C ALA A 161 0.49 -1.95 -3.88
N ILE A 162 1.40 -1.78 -2.93
CA ILE A 162 2.84 -2.01 -3.14
C ILE A 162 3.12 -3.49 -3.44
N PHE A 163 2.50 -4.41 -2.69
CA PHE A 163 2.64 -5.83 -2.97
C PHE A 163 2.04 -6.21 -4.33
N GLU A 164 0.88 -5.67 -4.70
CA GLU A 164 0.27 -5.91 -6.02
C GLU A 164 1.21 -5.52 -7.16
N GLU A 165 1.84 -4.34 -7.08
CA GLU A 165 2.82 -3.91 -8.08
C GLU A 165 4.01 -4.88 -8.17
N LEU A 166 4.55 -5.33 -7.03
CA LEU A 166 5.65 -6.29 -7.00
C LEU A 166 5.24 -7.66 -7.58
N ILE A 167 4.11 -8.20 -7.15
CA ILE A 167 3.61 -9.51 -7.59
C ILE A 167 3.39 -9.48 -9.10
N ASN A 168 2.74 -8.44 -9.63
CA ASN A 168 2.48 -8.30 -11.06
C ASN A 168 3.76 -8.06 -11.87
N CYS A 169 4.71 -7.27 -11.36
CA CYS A 169 6.01 -7.03 -11.98
C CYS A 169 6.80 -8.33 -12.19
N TRP A 170 6.81 -9.20 -11.17
CA TRP A 170 7.57 -10.44 -11.21
C TRP A 170 6.81 -11.59 -11.89
N ARG A 171 5.48 -11.54 -12.00
CA ARG A 171 4.65 -12.68 -12.45
C ARG A 171 5.12 -13.35 -13.73
N LYS A 172 5.55 -12.56 -14.71
CA LYS A 172 6.08 -13.07 -16.01
C LYS A 172 7.61 -13.20 -16.05
N LYS A 173 8.32 -12.55 -15.13
CA LYS A 173 9.80 -12.49 -15.12
C LYS A 173 10.39 -13.62 -14.27
N ASP A 174 9.80 -13.84 -13.10
CA ASP A 174 10.22 -14.78 -12.07
C ASP A 174 9.02 -15.06 -11.16
N VAL A 175 8.28 -16.12 -11.49
CA VAL A 175 7.07 -16.50 -10.76
C VAL A 175 7.35 -16.87 -9.31
N ASP A 176 8.55 -17.39 -8.99
CA ASP A 176 8.94 -17.72 -7.63
C ASP A 176 9.05 -16.47 -6.75
N LYS A 177 9.57 -15.37 -7.30
CA LYS A 177 9.54 -14.07 -6.60
C LYS A 177 8.12 -13.54 -6.40
N SER A 178 7.23 -13.79 -7.35
CA SER A 178 5.82 -13.37 -7.23
C SER A 178 5.12 -14.13 -6.10
N ILE A 179 5.35 -15.44 -6.03
CA ILE A 179 4.89 -16.30 -4.95
C ILE A 179 5.47 -15.85 -3.61
N TYR A 180 6.76 -15.51 -3.58
CA TYR A 180 7.40 -14.99 -2.38
C TYR A 180 6.71 -13.72 -1.86
N PHE A 181 6.50 -12.72 -2.72
CA PHE A 181 5.83 -11.47 -2.33
C PHE A 181 4.38 -11.69 -1.94
N MET A 182 3.64 -12.58 -2.62
CA MET A 182 2.29 -12.96 -2.23
C MET A 182 2.25 -13.57 -0.81
N GLN A 183 3.11 -14.54 -0.53
CA GLN A 183 3.19 -15.14 0.80
C GLN A 183 3.64 -14.13 1.87
N HIS A 184 4.46 -13.15 1.49
CA HIS A 184 4.89 -12.09 2.39
C HIS A 184 3.75 -11.10 2.69
N ARG A 185 2.97 -10.73 1.68
CA ARG A 185 1.73 -9.96 1.83
C ARG A 185 0.80 -10.60 2.85
N MET A 186 0.53 -11.90 2.70
CA MET A 186 -0.32 -12.67 3.63
C MET A 186 0.17 -12.68 5.08
N ARG A 187 1.48 -12.45 5.32
CA ARG A 187 2.06 -12.34 6.66
C ARG A 187 2.03 -10.91 7.19
N LYS A 188 2.36 -9.92 6.35
CA LYS A 188 2.50 -8.50 6.74
C LYS A 188 1.14 -7.80 6.86
N ILE A 189 0.19 -8.14 5.98
CA ILE A 189 -1.14 -7.55 5.92
C ILE A 189 -2.16 -8.68 6.18
N PRO A 190 -2.50 -8.96 7.45
CA PRO A 190 -3.55 -9.94 7.72
C PRO A 190 -4.87 -9.45 7.12
N CYS A 191 -5.60 -10.37 6.49
CA CYS A 191 -6.89 -10.08 5.87
C CYS A 191 -7.82 -9.37 6.87
N ASN A 192 -8.35 -8.21 6.46
CA ASN A 192 -9.31 -7.45 7.26
C ASN A 192 -10.76 -7.94 6.98
N GLN A 193 -11.74 -7.44 7.73
CA GLN A 193 -13.14 -7.90 7.60
C GLN A 193 -13.83 -7.40 6.32
N ASP A 194 -13.25 -6.44 5.60
CA ASP A 194 -13.88 -5.73 4.48
C ASP A 194 -13.59 -6.37 3.12
N TYR A 195 -12.69 -7.35 3.07
CA TYR A 195 -12.33 -8.09 1.85
C TYR A 195 -12.74 -9.56 1.94
N ASP A 196 -12.84 -10.20 0.77
CA ASP A 196 -13.04 -11.65 0.69
C ASP A 196 -11.89 -12.37 1.41
N PRO A 197 -12.15 -13.16 2.46
CA PRO A 197 -11.12 -13.79 3.27
C PRO A 197 -10.28 -14.84 2.52
N ASP A 198 -10.74 -15.27 1.35
CA ASP A 198 -10.08 -16.31 0.55
C ASP A 198 -9.26 -15.72 -0.62
N ILE A 199 -9.29 -14.41 -0.84
CA ILE A 199 -8.70 -13.78 -2.04
C ILE A 199 -7.21 -14.08 -2.19
N ASP A 200 -6.42 -13.92 -1.12
CA ASP A 200 -4.96 -14.10 -1.20
C ASP A 200 -4.57 -15.55 -1.44
N GLU A 201 -5.31 -16.50 -0.87
CA GLU A 201 -5.07 -17.93 -1.11
C GLU A 201 -5.46 -18.32 -2.54
N ARG A 202 -6.51 -17.71 -3.12
CA ARG A 202 -6.84 -17.91 -4.55
C ARG A 202 -5.76 -17.35 -5.45
N ASP A 203 -5.30 -16.13 -5.20
CA ASP A 203 -4.26 -15.50 -6.02
C ASP A 203 -2.93 -16.26 -5.89
N LEU A 204 -2.63 -16.80 -4.71
CA LEU A 204 -1.50 -17.71 -4.52
C LEU A 204 -1.65 -19.00 -5.33
N ALA A 205 -2.85 -19.60 -5.40
CA ALA A 205 -3.11 -20.77 -6.22
C ALA A 205 -2.93 -20.46 -7.72
N ASP A 206 -3.41 -19.30 -8.17
CA ASP A 206 -3.23 -18.81 -9.55
C ASP A 206 -1.73 -18.63 -9.91
N LEU A 207 -0.92 -18.13 -8.98
CA LEU A 207 0.53 -18.07 -9.15
C LEU A 207 1.19 -19.45 -9.23
N TYR A 208 0.69 -20.46 -8.49
CA TYR A 208 1.17 -21.85 -8.62
C TYR A 208 0.82 -22.45 -9.98
N ILE A 209 -0.37 -22.17 -10.53
CA ILE A 209 -0.68 -22.51 -11.93
C ILE A 209 0.30 -21.83 -12.89
N ALA A 210 0.55 -20.52 -12.72
CA ALA A 210 1.49 -19.79 -13.58
C ALA A 210 2.93 -20.36 -13.51
N LYS A 211 3.30 -20.98 -12.38
CA LYS A 211 4.55 -21.72 -12.20
C LYS A 211 4.55 -23.10 -12.88
N GLY A 212 3.39 -23.65 -13.20
CA GLY A 212 3.20 -25.01 -13.70
C GLY A 212 3.04 -26.06 -12.59
N ASP A 213 2.88 -25.62 -11.33
CA ASP A 213 2.64 -26.49 -10.18
C ASP A 213 1.13 -26.65 -9.93
N ASN A 214 0.48 -27.33 -10.87
CA ASN A 214 -0.98 -27.54 -10.84
C ASN A 214 -1.42 -28.31 -9.59
N GLU A 215 -0.62 -29.28 -9.14
CA GLU A 215 -0.94 -30.10 -7.97
C GLU A 215 -1.13 -29.23 -6.73
N LYS A 216 -0.21 -28.31 -6.48
CA LYS A 216 -0.28 -27.41 -5.34
C LYS A 216 -1.44 -26.41 -5.43
N ALA A 217 -1.67 -25.85 -6.62
CA ALA A 217 -2.82 -24.97 -6.85
C ALA A 217 -4.16 -25.68 -6.57
N ILE A 218 -4.30 -26.92 -7.06
CA ILE A 218 -5.48 -27.76 -6.82
C ILE A 218 -5.67 -28.05 -5.32
N GLU A 219 -4.60 -28.31 -4.58
CA GLU A 219 -4.66 -28.53 -3.13
C GLU A 219 -5.21 -27.28 -2.41
N ILE A 220 -4.76 -26.08 -2.81
CA ILE A 220 -5.26 -24.82 -2.24
C ILE A 220 -6.74 -24.63 -2.55
N PHE A 221 -7.17 -24.78 -3.81
CA PHE A 221 -8.59 -24.63 -4.17
C PHE A 221 -9.49 -25.64 -3.45
N LYS A 222 -9.02 -26.89 -3.26
CA LYS A 222 -9.74 -27.89 -2.46
C LYS A 222 -9.91 -27.42 -1.01
N LYS A 223 -8.86 -26.86 -0.40
CA LYS A 223 -8.93 -26.31 0.97
C LYS A 223 -9.91 -25.15 1.05
N LEU A 224 -9.87 -24.23 0.10
CA LEU A 224 -10.76 -23.07 0.02
C LEU A 224 -12.23 -23.46 -0.05
N VAL A 225 -12.58 -24.33 -1.00
CA VAL A 225 -13.97 -24.78 -1.18
C VAL A 225 -14.46 -25.61 0.01
N ASN A 226 -13.60 -26.38 0.67
CA ASN A 226 -13.97 -27.09 1.89
C ASN A 226 -14.15 -26.16 3.09
N ARG A 227 -13.35 -25.10 3.20
CA ARG A 227 -13.41 -24.12 4.30
C ARG A 227 -14.64 -23.23 4.15
N ASN A 228 -14.86 -22.68 2.95
CA ASN A 228 -15.90 -21.71 2.65
C ASN A 228 -16.72 -22.17 1.42
N PRO A 229 -17.58 -23.19 1.57
CA PRO A 229 -18.34 -23.77 0.45
C PRO A 229 -19.44 -22.85 -0.11
N ASP A 230 -19.83 -21.80 0.61
CA ASP A 230 -20.80 -20.81 0.14
C ASP A 230 -20.12 -19.58 -0.51
N ASN A 231 -18.78 -19.54 -0.58
CA ASN A 231 -18.04 -18.49 -1.27
C ASN A 231 -17.92 -18.80 -2.77
N ILE A 232 -18.77 -18.17 -3.58
CA ILE A 232 -18.83 -18.40 -5.03
C ILE A 232 -17.51 -18.04 -5.74
N TRP A 233 -16.76 -17.08 -5.22
CA TRP A 233 -15.50 -16.65 -5.80
C TRP A 233 -14.42 -17.74 -5.74
N ASN A 234 -14.51 -18.69 -4.79
CA ASN A 234 -13.62 -19.86 -4.75
C ASN A 234 -13.84 -20.81 -5.94
N TYR A 235 -15.09 -20.99 -6.36
CA TYR A 235 -15.40 -21.80 -7.54
C TYR A 235 -15.01 -21.08 -8.83
N ASN A 236 -15.27 -19.77 -8.91
CA ASN A 236 -14.90 -18.94 -10.05
C ASN A 236 -13.38 -18.88 -10.24
N GLY A 237 -12.63 -18.59 -9.18
CA GLY A 237 -11.16 -18.54 -9.21
C GLY A 237 -10.56 -19.89 -9.59
N ALA A 238 -11.03 -20.98 -8.96
CA ALA A 238 -10.59 -22.34 -9.32
C ALA A 238 -10.85 -22.65 -10.80
N ALA A 239 -12.04 -22.31 -11.31
CA ALA A 239 -12.40 -22.55 -12.71
C ALA A 239 -11.44 -21.86 -13.69
N LEU A 240 -11.24 -20.55 -13.53
CA LEU A 240 -10.41 -19.75 -14.42
C LEU A 240 -8.94 -20.21 -14.38
N SER A 241 -8.39 -20.35 -13.18
CA SER A 241 -6.99 -20.76 -13.02
C SER A 241 -6.75 -22.18 -13.52
N LEU A 242 -7.67 -23.13 -13.28
CA LEU A 242 -7.51 -24.51 -13.75
C LEU A 242 -7.63 -24.63 -15.28
N ILE A 243 -8.48 -23.84 -15.94
CA ILE A 243 -8.49 -23.79 -17.41
C ILE A 243 -7.14 -23.32 -17.93
N TYR A 244 -6.57 -22.26 -17.35
CA TYR A 244 -5.25 -21.77 -17.74
C TYR A 244 -4.15 -22.81 -17.48
N GLY A 245 -4.28 -23.61 -16.42
CA GLY A 245 -3.38 -24.73 -16.11
C GLY A 245 -3.58 -25.98 -16.97
N GLY A 246 -4.58 -26.02 -17.84
CA GLY A 246 -4.90 -27.18 -18.69
C GLY A 246 -5.70 -28.29 -18.00
N GLU A 247 -6.23 -28.04 -16.80
CA GLU A 247 -6.97 -29.01 -15.97
C GLU A 247 -8.49 -28.92 -16.24
N TYR A 248 -8.87 -29.12 -17.51
CA TYR A 248 -10.22 -28.76 -18.00
C TYR A 248 -11.35 -29.59 -17.38
N GLU A 249 -11.17 -30.88 -17.17
CA GLU A 249 -12.20 -31.74 -16.56
C GLU A 249 -12.46 -31.34 -15.09
N LEU A 250 -11.39 -30.96 -14.37
CA LEU A 250 -11.51 -30.52 -13.00
C LEU A 250 -12.11 -29.10 -12.92
N ALA A 251 -11.73 -28.20 -13.83
CA ALA A 251 -12.34 -26.90 -13.96
C ALA A 251 -13.86 -27.03 -14.18
N GLU A 252 -14.29 -27.88 -15.13
CA GLU A 252 -15.70 -28.16 -15.38
C GLU A 252 -16.45 -28.61 -14.11
N LYS A 253 -15.83 -29.43 -13.27
CA LYS A 253 -16.41 -29.85 -11.99
C LYS A 253 -16.64 -28.66 -11.06
N TYR A 254 -15.64 -27.79 -10.87
CA TYR A 254 -15.78 -26.59 -10.03
C TYR A 254 -16.83 -25.63 -10.58
N ILE A 255 -16.86 -25.41 -11.89
CA ILE A 255 -17.84 -24.52 -12.55
C ILE A 255 -19.27 -25.02 -12.32
N LYS A 256 -19.51 -26.32 -12.47
CA LYS A 256 -20.84 -26.91 -12.24
C LYS A 256 -21.32 -26.73 -10.80
N GLU A 257 -20.44 -26.88 -9.82
CA GLU A 257 -20.78 -26.62 -8.42
C GLU A 257 -21.00 -25.11 -8.16
N GLY A 258 -20.19 -24.23 -8.76
CA GLY A 258 -20.39 -22.78 -8.70
C GLY A 258 -21.74 -22.34 -9.28
N ILE A 259 -22.13 -22.86 -10.45
CA ILE A 259 -23.43 -22.60 -11.08
C ILE A 259 -24.59 -23.06 -10.18
N LYS A 260 -24.43 -24.22 -9.53
CA LYS A 260 -25.43 -24.75 -8.61
C LYS A 260 -25.55 -23.87 -7.37
N LEU A 261 -24.43 -23.39 -6.83
CA LEU A 261 -24.41 -22.44 -5.72
C LEU A 261 -25.09 -21.12 -6.10
N ALA A 262 -24.71 -20.51 -7.21
CA ALA A 262 -25.30 -19.26 -7.70
C ALA A 262 -26.83 -19.35 -7.83
N LYS A 263 -27.32 -20.43 -8.45
CA LYS A 263 -28.77 -20.69 -8.56
C LYS A 263 -29.45 -20.85 -7.20
N LYS A 264 -28.79 -21.52 -6.25
CA LYS A 264 -29.30 -21.75 -4.89
C LYS A 264 -29.38 -20.45 -4.10
N THR A 265 -28.40 -19.55 -4.25
CA THR A 265 -28.31 -18.29 -3.52
C THR A 265 -29.00 -17.11 -4.21
N ASN A 266 -29.61 -17.35 -5.38
CA ASN A 266 -30.18 -16.31 -6.24
C ASN A 266 -29.13 -15.29 -6.73
N ASP A 267 -27.89 -15.77 -6.90
CA ASP A 267 -26.77 -15.10 -7.56
C ASP A 267 -26.53 -13.64 -7.14
N PRO A 268 -26.26 -13.37 -5.85
CA PRO A 268 -26.05 -12.01 -5.36
C PRO A 268 -24.82 -11.32 -5.95
N GLU A 269 -23.84 -12.09 -6.42
CA GLU A 269 -22.58 -11.61 -7.01
C GLU A 269 -22.66 -11.49 -8.55
N ASP A 270 -23.81 -11.82 -9.17
CA ASP A 270 -24.04 -11.78 -10.63
C ASP A 270 -23.01 -12.60 -11.45
N LEU A 271 -22.63 -13.78 -10.96
CA LEU A 271 -21.60 -14.63 -11.57
C LEU A 271 -22.17 -15.77 -12.41
N LEU A 272 -23.49 -16.01 -12.40
CA LEU A 272 -24.09 -17.15 -13.11
C LEU A 272 -23.87 -17.09 -14.63
N SER A 273 -23.88 -15.90 -15.23
CA SER A 273 -23.61 -15.76 -16.67
C SER A 273 -22.16 -16.11 -16.98
N GLN A 274 -21.22 -15.48 -16.27
CA GLN A 274 -19.78 -15.74 -16.43
C GLN A 274 -19.45 -17.21 -16.25
N LEU A 275 -19.97 -17.87 -15.21
CA LEU A 275 -19.71 -19.30 -14.99
C LEU A 275 -20.22 -20.19 -16.13
N LYS A 276 -21.32 -19.82 -16.80
CA LYS A 276 -21.80 -20.57 -17.98
C LYS A 276 -20.88 -20.36 -19.17
N ASP A 277 -20.37 -19.15 -19.38
CA ASP A 277 -19.45 -18.85 -20.47
C ASP A 277 -18.13 -19.63 -20.29
N ILE A 278 -17.59 -19.62 -19.06
CA ILE A 278 -16.39 -20.39 -18.68
C ILE A 278 -16.63 -21.90 -18.86
N LEU A 279 -17.85 -22.41 -18.59
CA LEU A 279 -18.19 -23.82 -18.79
C LEU A 279 -18.08 -24.24 -20.25
N GLU A 280 -18.58 -23.42 -21.17
CA GLU A 280 -18.51 -23.71 -22.60
C GLU A 280 -17.06 -23.65 -23.10
N GLU A 281 -16.27 -22.68 -22.64
CA GLU A 281 -14.83 -22.62 -22.93
C GLU A 281 -14.10 -23.89 -22.47
N ALA A 282 -14.32 -24.34 -21.24
CA ALA A 282 -13.70 -25.56 -20.71
C ALA A 282 -14.02 -26.79 -21.57
N LYS A 283 -15.28 -26.95 -22.00
CA LYS A 283 -15.69 -28.07 -22.86
C LYS A 283 -15.08 -28.00 -24.25
N ASP A 284 -14.90 -26.80 -24.79
CA ASP A 284 -14.28 -26.63 -26.11
C ASP A 284 -12.77 -26.90 -26.07
N MET A 285 -12.11 -26.57 -24.96
CA MET A 285 -10.71 -26.90 -24.75
C MET A 285 -10.47 -28.42 -24.58
N GLN A 286 -11.38 -29.16 -23.95
CA GLN A 286 -11.31 -30.63 -23.86
C GLN A 286 -11.39 -31.34 -25.22
N LYS A 287 -11.96 -30.69 -26.25
CA LYS A 287 -12.12 -31.28 -27.59
C LYS A 287 -10.93 -31.02 -28.51
N LYS A 288 -10.03 -30.12 -28.14
CA LYS A 288 -8.85 -29.74 -28.94
C LYS A 288 -7.66 -30.62 -28.59
#